data_AF-A0A822HLZ3-F1
#
_entry.id   AF-A0A822HLZ3-F1
#
_cell.length_a   1.000
_cell.length_b   1.000
_cell.length_c   1.000
_cell.angle_alpha   90.00
_cell.angle_beta   90.00
_cell.angle_gamma   90.00
#
_symmetry.space_group_name_H-M   'P 1'
#
loop_
_entity.id
_entity.type
_entity.pdbx_description
1 polymer ?
#
loop_
_entity_poly.entity_id
_entity_poly.type
_entity_poly.pdbx_seq_one_letter_code
_entity_poly.pdbx_strand_id
1 'polypeptide(L)'
;IQSKKLPYDTIVCFGDSSSDTGNFYQLTNSKWPVDPPYYNGRFSNGKTWIEKLGVSNLINYAYGSATTDNNLVQGFTTLNVRVPGVRQQITKYMILR
;
A
#
# COMPACT_ATOMS: atom_id res chain seq x y z
N ILE A 1 -10.16 12.04 -26.47
CA ILE A 1 -10.84 10.86 -25.90
C ILE A 1 -11.39 11.28 -24.54
N GLN A 2 -12.71 11.40 -24.42
CA GLN A 2 -13.34 11.82 -23.16
C GLN A 2 -13.18 10.68 -22.16
N SER A 3 -12.52 10.93 -21.02
CA SER A 3 -12.35 9.91 -19.99
C SER A 3 -13.73 9.57 -19.43
N LYS A 4 -14.14 8.30 -19.59
CA LYS A 4 -15.34 7.78 -18.94
C LYS A 4 -15.15 7.96 -17.43
N LYS A 5 -15.97 8.82 -16.81
CA LYS A 5 -15.97 9.01 -15.36
C LYS A 5 -16.20 7.65 -14.70
N LEU A 6 -15.32 7.25 -13.79
CA LEU A 6 -15.51 6.01 -13.05
C LEU A 6 -16.82 6.09 -12.25
N PRO A 7 -17.59 4.99 -12.15
CA PRO A 7 -18.84 4.99 -11.40
C PRO A 7 -18.64 5.08 -9.88
N TYR A 8 -17.38 5.15 -9.43
CA TYR A 8 -16.95 5.29 -8.05
C TYR A 8 -15.93 6.44 -7.97
N ASP A 9 -16.01 7.22 -6.89
CA ASP A 9 -15.09 8.32 -6.58
C ASP A 9 -13.98 7.89 -5.62
N THR A 10 -14.22 6.83 -4.85
CA THR A 10 -13.38 6.37 -3.75
C THR A 10 -12.97 4.91 -3.93
N ILE A 11 -11.69 4.61 -3.70
CA ILE A 11 -11.21 3.24 -3.50
C ILE A 11 -10.55 3.14 -2.13
N VAL A 12 -10.91 2.10 -1.38
CA VAL A 12 -10.17 1.66 -0.20
C VAL A 12 -9.36 0.43 -0.58
N CYS A 13 -8.04 0.52 -0.50
CA CYS A 13 -7.13 -0.56 -0.91
C CYS A 13 -6.44 -1.19 0.30
N PHE A 14 -6.42 -2.52 0.31
CA PHE A 14 -5.66 -3.36 1.26
C PHE A 14 -4.77 -4.30 0.43
N GLY A 15 -3.59 -4.63 0.91
CA GLY A 15 -2.68 -5.51 0.19
C GLY A 15 -1.22 -5.35 0.58
N ASP A 16 -0.37 -5.68 -0.39
CA ASP A 16 1.08 -5.77 -0.25
C ASP A 16 1.83 -4.75 -1.13
N SER A 17 3.08 -5.06 -1.49
CA SER A 17 3.95 -4.24 -2.35
C SER A 17 3.36 -3.93 -3.72
N SER A 18 2.48 -4.79 -4.26
CA SER A 18 1.86 -4.60 -5.59
C SER A 18 0.90 -3.41 -5.61
N SER A 19 0.39 -3.01 -4.45
CA SER A 19 -0.57 -1.93 -4.29
C SER A 19 -0.09 -0.81 -3.36
N ASP A 20 0.98 -1.03 -2.59
CA ASP A 20 1.53 -0.03 -1.67
C ASP A 20 2.05 1.22 -2.41
N THR A 21 1.54 2.39 -2.00
CA THR A 21 1.89 3.70 -2.55
C THR A 21 2.86 4.49 -1.68
N GLY A 22 3.52 3.86 -0.69
CA GLY A 22 4.56 4.45 0.15
C GLY A 22 4.37 4.25 1.66
N ASN A 23 3.41 3.44 2.10
CA ASN A 23 3.19 3.13 3.51
C ASN A 23 4.36 2.35 4.11
N PHE A 24 4.89 1.35 3.39
CA PHE A 24 6.11 0.65 3.82
C PHE A 24 7.33 1.58 3.83
N TYR A 25 7.42 2.47 2.84
CA TYR A 25 8.49 3.45 2.78
C TYR A 25 8.50 4.32 4.05
N GLN A 26 7.34 4.83 4.46
CA GLN A 26 7.20 5.54 5.73
C GLN A 26 7.54 4.65 6.95
N LEU A 27 7.09 3.39 6.94
CA LEU A 27 7.36 2.44 8.03
C LEU A 27 8.87 2.17 8.24
N THR A 28 9.68 2.30 7.19
CA THR A 28 11.13 2.16 7.27
C THR A 28 11.87 3.47 7.52
N ASN A 29 11.16 4.53 7.92
CA ASN A 29 11.71 5.90 8.03
C ASN A 29 12.32 6.37 6.70
N SER A 30 11.61 6.11 5.59
CA SER A 30 12.01 6.52 4.24
C SER A 30 13.33 5.91 3.77
N LYS A 31 13.68 4.71 4.25
CA LYS A 31 14.93 4.02 3.89
C LYS A 31 14.78 2.92 2.84
N TRP A 32 13.60 2.31 2.72
CA TRP A 32 13.34 1.25 1.74
C TRP A 32 11.88 1.28 1.25
N PRO A 33 11.60 1.08 -0.05
CA PRO A 33 12.55 0.83 -1.13
C PRO A 33 13.42 2.03 -1.52
N VAL A 34 14.68 1.78 -1.89
CA VAL A 34 15.63 2.82 -2.35
C VAL A 34 15.33 3.21 -3.80
N ASP A 35 15.21 4.51 -4.05
CA ASP A 35 15.07 5.09 -5.38
C ASP A 35 16.44 5.65 -5.82
N PRO A 36 17.03 5.16 -6.93
CA PRO A 36 16.61 4.08 -7.85
C PRO A 36 16.98 2.65 -7.35
N PRO A 37 16.37 1.56 -7.88
CA PRO A 37 15.53 1.46 -9.08
C PRO A 37 14.02 1.57 -8.83
N TYR A 38 13.62 1.75 -7.58
CA TYR A 38 12.23 1.97 -7.21
C TYR A 38 11.82 3.42 -7.41
N TYR A 39 10.53 3.71 -7.40
CA TYR A 39 10.00 5.06 -7.65
C TYR A 39 9.32 5.61 -6.40
N ASN A 40 9.90 6.63 -5.77
CA ASN A 40 9.26 7.40 -4.69
C ASN A 40 8.56 6.51 -3.63
N GLY A 41 9.25 5.48 -3.14
CA GLY A 41 8.73 4.55 -2.13
C GLY A 41 7.78 3.45 -2.63
N ARG A 42 7.50 3.34 -3.93
CA ARG A 42 6.75 2.22 -4.53
C ARG A 42 7.66 1.04 -4.80
N PHE A 43 7.15 -0.19 -4.72
CA PHE A 43 7.86 -1.40 -5.16
C PHE A 43 7.79 -1.60 -6.68
N SER A 44 7.91 -0.50 -7.43
CA SER A 44 7.88 -0.46 -8.89
C SER A 44 8.77 0.69 -9.37
N ASN A 45 9.10 0.72 -10.66
CA ASN A 45 9.80 1.83 -11.31
C ASN A 45 8.86 2.99 -11.71
N GLY A 46 7.66 3.02 -11.14
CA GLY A 46 6.66 4.06 -11.38
C GLY A 46 5.46 3.92 -10.43
N LYS A 47 4.37 4.60 -10.76
CA LYS A 47 3.09 4.46 -10.07
C LYS A 47 2.59 3.02 -10.14
N THR A 48 2.05 2.52 -9.03
CA THR A 48 1.37 1.22 -8.94
C THR A 48 0.10 1.20 -9.79
N TRP A 49 -0.47 0.01 -10.02
CA TRP A 49 -1.70 -0.13 -10.82
C TRP A 49 -2.87 0.65 -10.20
N ILE A 50 -2.96 0.69 -8.86
CA ILE A 50 -4.06 1.34 -8.17
C ILE A 50 -4.03 2.87 -8.35
N GLU A 51 -2.85 3.47 -8.38
CA GLU A 51 -2.68 4.90 -8.68
C GLU A 51 -3.05 5.26 -10.13
N LYS A 52 -2.94 4.30 -11.05
CA LYS A 52 -3.29 4.47 -12.47
C LYS A 52 -4.78 4.41 -12.74
N LEU A 53 -5.59 3.95 -11.77
CA LEU A 53 -7.06 3.96 -11.91
C LEU A 53 -7.62 5.39 -11.94
N GLY A 54 -6.94 6.36 -11.32
CA GLY A 54 -7.33 7.77 -11.42
C GLY A 54 -8.64 8.12 -10.68
N VAL A 55 -8.92 7.45 -9.56
CA VAL A 55 -10.03 7.83 -8.66
C VAL A 55 -9.73 9.13 -7.92
N SER A 56 -10.78 9.87 -7.55
CA SER A 56 -10.66 11.14 -6.84
C SER A 56 -10.13 10.96 -5.42
N ASN A 57 -10.50 9.87 -4.75
CA ASN A 57 -10.09 9.56 -3.39
C ASN A 57 -9.54 8.13 -3.30
N LEU A 58 -8.22 8.01 -3.10
CA LEU A 58 -7.58 6.71 -2.88
C LEU A 58 -7.14 6.62 -1.42
N ILE A 59 -7.81 5.76 -0.66
CA ILE A 59 -7.46 5.45 0.73
C ILE A 59 -6.69 4.13 0.73
N ASN A 60 -5.37 4.19 0.84
CA ASN A 60 -4.52 3.02 0.71
C ASN A 60 -3.93 2.58 2.05
N TYR A 61 -4.28 1.36 2.49
CA TYR A 61 -3.74 0.70 3.67
C TYR A 61 -2.73 -0.40 3.34
N ALA A 62 -2.42 -0.65 2.08
CA ALA A 62 -1.43 -1.66 1.68
C ALA A 62 -0.04 -1.31 2.22
N TYR A 63 0.71 -2.32 2.66
CA TYR A 63 2.11 -2.19 3.06
C TYR A 63 2.92 -3.27 2.33
N GLY A 64 4.07 -2.93 1.76
CA GLY A 64 5.05 -3.90 1.29
C GLY A 64 5.30 -5.02 2.32
N SER A 65 5.46 -6.26 1.87
CA SER A 65 5.65 -7.44 2.75
C SER A 65 4.46 -7.79 3.66
N ALA A 66 3.28 -7.16 3.48
CA ALA A 66 2.08 -7.60 4.19
C ALA A 66 1.74 -9.05 3.84
N THR A 67 1.44 -9.85 4.86
CA THR A 67 0.84 -11.19 4.69
C THR A 67 -0.67 -11.08 4.76
N THR A 68 -1.39 -12.17 4.43
CA THR A 68 -2.85 -12.20 4.56
C THR A 68 -3.29 -12.11 6.02
N ASP A 69 -2.59 -12.79 6.94
CA ASP A 69 -2.85 -12.74 8.38
C ASP A 69 -1.55 -12.92 9.20
N ASN A 70 -1.20 -11.90 9.99
CA ASN A 70 -0.04 -11.94 10.88
C ASN A 70 -0.17 -12.94 12.04
N ASN A 71 -1.36 -13.48 12.31
CA ASN A 71 -1.53 -14.58 13.27
C ASN A 71 -0.95 -15.90 12.74
N LEU A 72 -0.83 -16.04 11.43
CA LEU A 72 -0.25 -17.21 10.77
C LEU A 72 1.23 -16.96 10.45
N VAL A 73 1.53 -15.84 9.78
CA VAL A 73 2.89 -15.45 9.41
C VAL A 73 3.04 -13.94 9.51
N GLN A 74 3.94 -13.46 10.36
CA GLN A 74 4.23 -12.03 10.55
C GLN A 74 5.15 -11.50 9.44
N GLY A 75 4.70 -10.46 8.73
CA GLY A 75 5.57 -9.70 7.81
C GLY A 75 6.53 -8.77 8.55
N PHE A 76 7.72 -8.52 8.00
CA PHE A 76 8.73 -7.64 8.61
C PHE A 76 9.40 -6.74 7.57
N THR A 77 9.84 -5.57 8.01
CA THR A 77 10.75 -4.72 7.23
C THR A 77 12.20 -5.23 7.34
N THR A 78 13.09 -4.68 6.51
CA THR A 78 14.55 -4.92 6.61
C THR A 78 15.15 -4.45 7.94
N LEU A 79 14.43 -3.61 8.71
CA LEU A 79 14.81 -3.14 10.04
C LEU A 79 14.12 -3.93 11.17
N ASN A 80 13.58 -5.11 10.87
CA ASN A 80 12.85 -5.97 11.80
C ASN A 80 11.62 -5.30 12.46
N VAL A 81 11.00 -4.33 11.76
CA VAL A 81 9.75 -3.70 12.18
C VAL A 81 8.58 -4.53 11.67
N ARG A 82 7.58 -4.81 12.52
CA ARG A 82 6.39 -5.57 12.15
C ARG A 82 5.57 -4.82 11.10
N VAL A 83 5.25 -5.50 10.01
CA VAL A 83 4.37 -5.00 8.95
C VAL A 83 2.92 -5.41 9.23
N PRO A 84 1.93 -4.51 9.09
CA PRO A 84 0.52 -4.88 9.19
C PRO A 84 0.10 -5.81 8.03
N GLY A 85 -0.37 -7.03 8.36
CA GLY A 85 -1.01 -7.93 7.41
C GLY A 85 -2.41 -7.43 7.03
N VAL A 86 -3.00 -8.03 5.99
CA VAL A 86 -4.30 -7.60 5.43
C VAL A 86 -5.39 -7.57 6.50
N ARG A 87 -5.43 -8.56 7.41
CA ARG A 87 -6.35 -8.56 8.56
C ARG A 87 -6.23 -7.29 9.43
N GLN A 88 -5.00 -6.87 9.75
CA GLN A 88 -4.75 -5.68 10.55
C GLN A 88 -5.06 -4.40 9.76
N GLN A 89 -4.81 -4.38 8.45
CA GLN A 89 -5.17 -3.25 7.58
C GLN A 89 -6.70 -3.03 7.55
N ILE A 90 -7.49 -4.10 7.40
CA ILE A 90 -8.95 -4.06 7.49
C ILE A 90 -9.38 -3.58 8.88
N THR A 91 -8.77 -4.13 9.94
CA THR A 91 -9.09 -3.74 11.32
C THR A 91 -8.86 -2.24 11.55
N LYS A 92 -7.74 -1.71 11.03
CA LYS A 92 -7.42 -0.27 11.09
C LYS A 92 -8.47 0.58 10.36
N TYR A 93 -8.92 0.15 9.18
CA TYR A 93 -10.01 0.83 8.47
C TYR A 93 -11.33 0.81 9.26
N MET A 94 -11.67 -0.31 9.91
CA MET A 94 -12.90 -0.44 10.69
C MET A 94 -12.93 0.43 11.95
N ILE A 95 -11.77 0.75 12.54
CA ILE A 95 -11.64 1.54 13.77
C ILE A 95 -11.56 3.05 13.47
N LEU A 96 -10.93 3.44 12.37
CA LEU A 96 -10.67 4.85 12.03
C LEU A 96 -11.80 5.52 11.22
N ARG A 97 -12.90 4.81 11.02
CA ARG A 97 -14.06 5.29 10.26
C ARG A 97 -15.17 5.78 11.18
#